data_AF-A0A0C2CFV4-F1
#
_entry.id   AF-A0A0C2CFV4-F1
#
_cell.length_a   1.000
_cell.length_b   1.000
_cell.length_c   1.000
_cell.angle_alpha   90.00
_cell.angle_beta   90.00
_cell.angle_gamma   90.00
#
_symmetry.space_group_name_H-M   'P 1'
#
loop_
_entity.id
_entity.type
_entity.pdbx_description
1 polymer ?
#
loop_
_entity_poly.entity_id
_entity_poly.type
_entity_poly.pdbx_seq_one_letter_code
_entity_poly.pdbx_strand_id
1 'polypeptide(L)'
;MGADGGTIPKRCELVKKKKKAEKLDRSVKNATKWRNCQLSQQPLKKQIIACRYGRLYNKEAVIEAILTNTIQNFEVASHIKGMKTEWFGVAI
;
A
#
# COMPACT_ATOMS: atom_id res chain seq x y z
N MET A 1 -34.70 48.47 13.46
CA MET A 1 -34.49 47.51 14.56
C MET A 1 -34.64 46.12 13.97
N GLY A 2 -33.59 45.31 14.05
CA GLY A 2 -33.37 44.11 13.22
C GLY A 2 -34.37 43.00 13.48
N ALA A 3 -34.97 42.51 12.40
CA ALA A 3 -35.64 41.22 12.36
C ALA A 3 -34.66 40.20 11.79
N ASP A 4 -33.66 39.84 12.59
CA ASP A 4 -32.77 38.73 12.25
C ASP A 4 -33.57 37.43 12.41
N GLY A 5 -34.06 36.95 11.28
CA GLY A 5 -34.68 35.65 11.13
C GLY A 5 -33.71 34.57 11.56
N GLY A 6 -33.77 34.21 12.83
CA GLY A 6 -33.10 33.03 13.39
C GLY A 6 -33.71 31.79 12.76
N THR A 7 -33.16 31.39 11.61
CA THR A 7 -33.43 30.08 11.01
C THR A 7 -32.99 29.04 12.03
N ILE A 8 -33.95 28.31 12.61
CA ILE A 8 -33.66 27.21 13.52
C ILE A 8 -32.87 26.17 12.71
N PRO A 9 -31.57 25.99 13.01
CA PRO A 9 -30.74 25.08 12.23
C PRO A 9 -31.28 23.66 12.36
N LYS A 10 -31.50 22.99 11.23
CA LYS A 10 -31.98 21.62 11.22
C LYS A 10 -30.88 20.72 11.79
N ARG A 11 -31.23 19.60 12.44
CA ARG A 11 -30.27 18.66 13.05
C ARG A 11 -29.13 18.23 12.10
N CYS A 12 -29.42 18.18 10.80
CA CYS A 12 -28.46 17.88 9.74
C CYS A 12 -27.37 18.95 9.54
N GLU A 13 -27.62 20.20 9.95
CA GLU A 13 -26.70 21.34 9.89
C GLU A 13 -25.88 21.46 11.18
N LEU A 14 -26.50 21.16 12.32
CA LEU A 14 -25.83 21.21 13.63
C LEU A 14 -24.89 20.03 13.88
N VAL A 15 -25.20 18.87 13.31
CA VAL A 15 -24.42 17.65 13.50
C VAL A 15 -23.55 17.42 12.27
N LYS A 16 -22.24 17.64 12.40
CA LYS A 16 -21.23 17.17 11.43
C LYS A 16 -21.44 15.68 11.20
N LYS A 17 -22.16 15.31 10.14
CA LYS A 17 -22.29 13.91 9.72
C LYS A 17 -20.88 13.39 9.51
N LYS A 18 -20.46 12.40 10.31
CA LYS A 18 -19.14 11.77 10.23
C LYS A 18 -18.89 11.40 8.76
N LYS A 19 -17.86 11.99 8.15
CA LYS A 19 -17.47 11.69 6.77
C LYS A 19 -17.39 10.17 6.64
N LYS A 20 -18.25 9.58 5.82
CA LYS A 20 -18.26 8.13 5.58
C LYS A 20 -16.85 7.81 5.10
N ALA A 21 -16.09 7.03 5.86
CA ALA A 21 -14.78 6.58 5.43
C ALA A 21 -14.99 5.85 4.09
N GLU A 22 -14.45 6.42 3.03
CA GLU A 22 -14.58 5.87 1.68
C GLU A 22 -13.95 4.49 1.71
N LYS A 23 -14.78 3.44 1.70
CA LYS A 23 -14.31 2.07 1.66
C LYS A 23 -13.70 1.90 0.27
N LEU A 24 -12.38 2.05 0.18
CA LEU A 24 -11.62 1.69 -1.01
C LEU A 24 -12.04 0.29 -1.45
N ASP A 25 -12.50 0.22 -2.69
CA ASP A 25 -13.08 -0.98 -3.26
C ASP A 25 -12.08 -2.15 -3.18
N ARG A 26 -12.59 -3.36 -2.92
CA ARG A 26 -11.77 -4.56 -2.79
C ARG A 26 -10.94 -4.81 -4.06
N SER A 27 -11.49 -4.47 -5.22
CA SER A 27 -10.83 -4.57 -6.51
C SER A 27 -9.57 -3.68 -6.55
N VAL A 28 -9.67 -2.44 -6.07
CA VAL A 28 -8.55 -1.49 -6.03
C VAL A 28 -7.45 -2.01 -5.11
N LYS A 29 -7.81 -2.49 -3.91
CA LYS A 29 -6.84 -3.07 -2.96
C LYS A 29 -6.11 -4.27 -3.56
N ASN A 30 -6.81 -5.12 -4.30
CA ASN A 30 -6.19 -6.24 -4.98
C ASN A 30 -5.28 -5.74 -6.09
N ALA A 31 -5.74 -4.83 -6.95
CA ALA A 31 -4.93 -4.28 -8.04
C ALA A 31 -3.60 -3.69 -7.55
N THR A 32 -3.60 -2.97 -6.42
CA THR A 32 -2.36 -2.46 -5.81
C THR A 32 -1.38 -3.57 -5.45
N LYS A 33 -1.84 -4.68 -4.87
CA LYS A 33 -0.96 -5.80 -4.49
C LYS A 33 -0.24 -6.45 -5.69
N TRP A 34 -0.89 -6.44 -6.86
CA TRP A 34 -0.39 -7.03 -8.10
C TRP A 34 0.42 -6.07 -8.98
N ARG A 35 0.29 -4.75 -8.74
CA ARG A 35 0.96 -3.71 -9.55
C ARG A 35 2.09 -3.01 -8.81
N ASN A 36 2.06 -3.01 -7.48
CA ASN A 36 3.01 -2.30 -6.65
C ASN A 36 3.86 -3.26 -5.82
N CYS A 37 5.11 -2.88 -5.62
CA CYS A 37 6.05 -3.52 -4.71
C CYS A 37 5.52 -3.39 -3.27
N GLN A 38 5.38 -4.51 -2.56
CA GLN A 38 4.87 -4.49 -1.19
C GLN A 38 5.81 -3.76 -0.20
N LEU A 39 7.11 -3.66 -0.52
CA LEU A 39 8.11 -3.02 0.32
C LEU A 39 8.17 -1.49 0.08
N SER A 40 8.37 -1.07 -1.18
CA SER A 40 8.57 0.35 -1.52
C SER A 40 7.29 1.08 -1.97
N GLN A 41 6.18 0.37 -2.15
CA GLN A 41 4.90 0.89 -2.71
C GLN A 41 5.00 1.48 -4.12
N GLN A 42 6.17 1.40 -4.76
CA GLN A 42 6.41 1.80 -6.15
C GLN A 42 5.85 0.76 -7.13
N PRO A 43 5.57 1.13 -8.39
CA PRO A 43 5.18 0.17 -9.42
C PRO A 43 6.25 -0.93 -9.60
N LEU A 44 5.80 -2.14 -9.93
CA LEU A 44 6.67 -3.29 -10.17
C LEU A 44 7.49 -3.08 -11.45
N LYS A 45 8.80 -3.32 -11.36
CA LYS A 45 9.76 -3.25 -12.48
C LYS A 45 10.03 -4.65 -13.04
N LYS A 46 10.65 -4.74 -14.22
CA LYS A 46 10.95 -6.02 -14.92
C LYS A 46 11.59 -7.10 -14.03
N GLN A 47 12.44 -6.71 -13.08
CA GLN A 47 13.06 -7.63 -12.12
C GLN A 47 12.22 -7.75 -10.84
N ILE A 48 11.27 -8.69 -10.85
CA ILE A 48 10.35 -8.98 -9.74
C ILE A 48 10.82 -10.19 -8.94
N ILE A 49 10.67 -10.13 -7.63
CA ILE A 49 10.87 -11.25 -6.71
C ILE A 49 9.54 -11.55 -6.02
N ALA A 50 9.16 -12.82 -5.97
CA ALA A 50 8.04 -13.29 -5.17
C ALA A 50 8.55 -13.97 -3.89
N CYS A 51 7.88 -13.73 -2.76
CA CYS A 51 8.13 -14.49 -1.55
C CYS A 51 7.21 -15.73 -1.44
N ARG A 52 7.50 -16.61 -0.48
CA ARG A 52 6.69 -17.82 -0.21
C ARG A 52 5.23 -17.54 0.13
N TYR A 53 4.91 -16.34 0.61
CA TYR A 53 3.54 -15.91 0.91
C TYR A 53 2.82 -15.30 -0.31
N GLY A 54 3.43 -15.30 -1.49
CA GLY A 54 2.85 -14.74 -2.71
C GLY A 54 2.88 -13.21 -2.79
N ARG A 55 3.74 -12.54 -2.00
CA ARG A 55 3.94 -11.09 -2.10
C ARG A 55 5.02 -10.79 -3.15
N LEU A 56 4.80 -9.72 -3.92
CA LEU A 56 5.69 -9.26 -4.99
C LEU A 56 6.53 -8.06 -4.54
N TYR A 57 7.80 -8.06 -4.93
CA TYR A 57 8.77 -7.01 -4.60
C TYR A 57 9.64 -6.67 -5.80
N ASN A 58 10.09 -5.42 -5.86
CA ASN A 58 11.15 -5.02 -6.75
C ASN A 58 12.49 -5.54 -6.21
N LYS A 59 13.28 -6.14 -7.08
CA LYS A 59 14.59 -6.68 -6.73
C LYS A 59 15.52 -5.64 -6.12
N GLU A 60 15.58 -4.45 -6.72
CA GLU A 60 16.41 -3.33 -6.23
C GLU A 60 16.05 -2.97 -4.79
N ALA A 61 14.75 -2.76 -4.52
CA ALA A 61 14.27 -2.39 -3.19
C ALA A 61 14.60 -3.45 -2.12
N VAL A 62 14.50 -4.74 -2.47
CA VAL A 62 14.87 -5.81 -1.55
C VAL A 62 16.37 -5.81 -1.28
N ILE A 63 17.20 -5.67 -2.32
CA ILE A 63 18.66 -5.61 -2.17
C ILE A 63 19.07 -4.44 -1.29
N GLU A 64 18.55 -3.24 -1.55
CA GLU A 64 18.82 -2.04 -0.75
C GLU A 64 18.42 -2.25 0.71
N ALA A 65 17.26 -2.87 0.95
CA ALA A 65 16.77 -3.11 2.31
C ALA A 65 17.55 -4.21 3.06
N ILE A 66 18.12 -5.20 2.35
CA ILE A 66 19.06 -6.17 2.93
C ILE A 66 20.37 -5.46 3.28
N LEU A 67 20.94 -4.70 2.34
CA LEU A 67 22.23 -4.01 2.52
C LEU A 67 22.19 -2.99 3.66
N THR A 68 21.06 -2.29 3.82
CA THR A 68 20.85 -1.32 4.91
C THR A 68 20.35 -1.95 6.21
N ASN A 69 20.15 -3.27 6.26
CA ASN A 69 19.54 -4.00 7.39
C ASN A 69 18.16 -3.46 7.82
N THR A 70 17.45 -2.76 6.93
CA THR A 70 16.14 -2.15 7.22
C THR A 70 14.96 -3.10 6.98
N ILE A 71 15.19 -4.26 6.35
CA ILE A 71 14.13 -5.24 6.01
C ILE A 71 13.31 -5.70 7.22
N GLN A 72 13.95 -5.82 8.39
CA GLN A 72 13.29 -6.25 9.63
C GLN A 72 12.25 -5.22 10.12
N ASN A 73 12.39 -3.95 9.72
CA ASN A 73 11.45 -2.88 10.09
C ASN A 73 10.11 -2.98 9.34
N PHE A 74 10.07 -3.74 8.23
CA PHE A 74 8.88 -3.92 7.43
C PHE A 74 8.24 -5.26 7.77
N GLU A 75 7.09 -5.26 8.45
CA GLU A 75 6.33 -6.48 8.75
C GLU A 75 6.02 -7.29 7.48
N VAL A 76 5.82 -6.58 6.37
CA VAL A 76 5.56 -7.21 5.08
C VAL A 76 6.75 -8.01 4.55
N ALA A 77 7.97 -7.72 4.98
CA ALA A 77 9.22 -8.27 4.45
C ALA A 77 10.15 -8.90 5.53
N SER A 78 9.75 -8.91 6.81
CA SER A 78 10.55 -9.41 7.95
C SER A 78 10.99 -10.88 7.82
N HIS A 79 10.26 -11.69 7.05
CA HIS A 79 10.57 -13.09 6.75
C HIS A 79 11.67 -13.26 5.69
N ILE A 80 12.03 -12.20 4.96
CA ILE A 80 13.04 -12.23 3.91
C ILE A 80 14.41 -12.10 4.59
N LYS A 81 15.19 -13.18 4.63
CA LYS A 81 16.54 -13.20 5.21
C LYS A 81 17.66 -13.16 4.18
N GLY A 82 17.34 -13.46 2.93
CA GLY A 82 18.29 -13.53 1.84
C GLY A 82 17.60 -13.88 0.53
N MET A 83 18.29 -13.61 -0.58
CA MET A 83 17.83 -13.93 -1.91
C MET A 83 18.57 -15.16 -2.42
N LYS A 84 17.84 -16.12 -2.99
CA LYS A 84 18.47 -17.18 -3.77
C LYS A 84 18.88 -16.64 -5.14
N THR A 85 20.13 -16.80 -5.49
CA THR A 85 20.74 -16.44 -6.78
C THR A 85 20.45 -17.50 -7.85
N GLU A 86 19.21 -17.95 -7.96
CA GLU A 86 18.81 -18.81 -9.08
C GLU A 86 18.26 -17.91 -10.19
N TRP A 87 19.18 -17.21 -10.87
CA TRP A 87 18.90 -16.54 -12.13
C TRP A 87 18.76 -17.59 -13.23
N PHE A 88 17.64 -18.31 -13.25
CA PHE A 88 17.27 -19.02 -14.47
C PHE A 88 16.75 -17.97 -15.45
N GLY A 89 17.68 -17.52 -16.29
CA GLY A 89 17.36 -16.81 -17.52
C GLY A 89 16.43 -17.68 -18.34
N VAL A 90 15.16 -17.31 -18.35
CA VAL A 90 14.28 -17.68 -19.45
C VAL A 90 14.24 -16.44 -20.34
N ALA A 91 15.22 -16.40 -21.25
CA ALA A 91 15.04 -15.70 -22.51
C ALA A 91 13.92 -16.44 -23.24
N ILE A 92 12.81 -15.76 -23.46
CA ILE A 92 11.84 -16.11 -24.50
C ILE A 92 12.27 -15.34 -25.74
#